data_AF-A0A543H8E4-F1
#
_entry.id   AF-A0A543H8E4-F1
#
_cell.length_a   1.000
_cell.length_b   1.000
_cell.length_c   1.000
_cell.angle_alpha   90.00
_cell.angle_beta   90.00
_cell.angle_gamma   90.00
#
_symmetry.space_group_name_H-M   'P 1'
#
loop_
_entity.id
_entity.type
_entity.pdbx_description
1 polymer ?
#
loop_
_entity_poly.entity_id
_entity_poly.type
_entity_poly.pdbx_seq_one_letter_code
_entity_poly.pdbx_strand_id
1 'polypeptide(L)'
;MVPGVRLRESVGMDTEVWRRRIRDFADERDWGQFHDPKNLAMALSVEVAELVEIFQWLTPDEARAVMAGDRRQDVADELADVMTYLLRLADVLDLDLDAALTSKADRNAARYPVATSRGSSAKAAALGAGSPSRPEPIDVTAPVLGVDGCKAGWVGAVLEPGAPRPRVVVAPTIADLVSMVRESLGIVVVGIDIPIGLPDKTTRQADALARKAIPGKSSSVFATLTRAAYAADSRLAADAVNRDLVGQGVGAQAFALRDKIIEVDTWLRTRPTVTVLEVHPEVSFAAMAGAPILAGKKTEDGRTERLAALAAAGLPRPSVLEGQGYAADDVIDACAVAWTAARHTLG
;
A
#
# COMPACT_ATOMS: atom_id res chain seq x y z
N MET A 1 54.35 8.73 5.98
CA MET A 1 54.46 8.80 4.51
C MET A 1 53.94 7.47 3.98
N VAL A 2 52.65 7.40 3.62
CA VAL A 2 52.01 6.17 3.11
C VAL A 2 52.00 6.27 1.58
N PRO A 3 52.44 5.25 0.83
CA PRO A 3 52.58 5.34 -0.62
C PRO A 3 51.24 5.50 -1.32
N GLY A 4 51.17 6.42 -2.27
CA GLY A 4 49.97 6.67 -3.07
C GLY A 4 49.59 5.46 -3.92
N VAL A 5 48.38 4.95 -3.68
CA VAL A 5 47.71 4.05 -4.61
C VAL A 5 47.38 4.87 -5.87
N ARG A 6 48.08 4.57 -6.97
CA ARG A 6 47.73 5.06 -8.29
C ARG A 6 46.35 4.50 -8.65
N LEU A 7 45.33 5.35 -8.64
CA LEU A 7 44.06 5.05 -9.30
C LEU A 7 44.36 4.86 -10.79
N ARG A 8 44.26 3.62 -11.28
CA ARG A 8 44.10 3.39 -12.71
C ARG A 8 42.76 4.03 -13.07
N GLU A 9 42.76 4.94 -14.04
CA GLU A 9 41.53 5.40 -14.68
C GLU A 9 40.86 4.16 -15.31
N SER A 10 39.87 3.60 -14.62
CA SER A 10 39.00 2.59 -15.20
C SER A 10 38.04 3.33 -16.12
N VAL A 11 38.10 3.03 -17.42
CA VAL A 11 37.03 3.33 -18.37
C VAL A 11 35.73 2.84 -17.74
N GLY A 12 34.83 3.76 -17.38
CA GLY A 12 33.54 3.43 -16.78
C GLY A 12 32.72 2.57 -17.74
N MET A 13 31.88 1.69 -17.19
CA MET A 13 30.94 0.90 -17.97
C MET A 13 29.93 1.85 -18.64
N ASP A 14 30.00 1.99 -19.96
CA ASP A 14 28.99 2.72 -20.73
C ASP A 14 27.74 1.85 -20.86
N THR A 15 26.74 2.14 -20.03
CA THR A 15 25.48 1.38 -19.94
C THR A 15 24.71 1.41 -21.25
N GLU A 16 24.84 2.47 -22.04
CA GLU A 16 24.17 2.61 -23.34
C GLU A 16 24.78 1.70 -24.41
N VAL A 17 26.10 1.52 -24.39
CA VAL A 17 26.78 0.55 -25.27
C VAL A 17 26.30 -0.87 -25.00
N TRP A 18 26.14 -1.25 -23.72
CA TRP A 18 25.67 -2.58 -23.34
C TRP A 18 24.18 -2.77 -23.62
N ARG A 19 23.33 -1.78 -23.33
CA ARG A 19 21.90 -1.81 -23.71
C ARG A 19 21.73 -2.07 -25.19
N ARG A 20 22.48 -1.35 -26.04
CA ARG A 20 22.45 -1.55 -27.48
C ARG A 20 22.87 -2.96 -27.88
N ARG A 21 23.99 -3.44 -27.37
CA ARG A 21 24.49 -4.79 -27.68
C ARG A 21 23.49 -5.88 -27.28
N ILE A 22 22.82 -5.74 -26.14
CA ILE A 22 21.80 -6.68 -25.65
C ILE A 22 20.55 -6.61 -26.53
N ARG A 23 20.12 -5.40 -26.90
CA ARG A 23 18.99 -5.18 -27.82
C ARG A 23 19.26 -5.82 -29.17
N ASP A 24 20.41 -5.52 -29.78
CA ASP A 24 20.82 -6.07 -31.07
C ASP A 24 20.87 -7.61 -31.02
N PHE A 25 21.44 -8.18 -29.96
CA PHE A 25 21.48 -9.64 -29.78
C PHE A 25 20.07 -10.28 -29.74
N ALA A 26 19.13 -9.63 -29.05
CA ALA A 26 17.75 -10.08 -28.95
C ALA A 26 17.01 -9.93 -30.29
N ASP A 27 17.22 -8.82 -30.98
CA ASP A 27 16.56 -8.51 -32.25
C ASP A 27 17.05 -9.42 -33.37
N GLU A 28 18.36 -9.72 -33.43
CA GLU A 28 18.96 -10.71 -34.34
C GLU A 28 18.33 -12.11 -34.24
N ARG A 29 17.76 -12.43 -33.08
CA ARG A 29 17.15 -13.75 -32.79
C ARG A 29 15.63 -13.70 -32.76
N ASP A 30 15.03 -12.55 -33.06
CA ASP A 30 13.59 -12.31 -32.93
C ASP A 30 13.05 -12.64 -31.53
N TRP A 31 13.87 -12.40 -30.50
CA TRP A 31 13.50 -12.67 -29.09
C TRP A 31 12.67 -11.55 -28.47
N GLY A 32 12.47 -10.44 -29.18
CA GLY A 32 11.58 -9.36 -28.76
C GLY A 32 10.18 -9.84 -28.36
N GLN A 33 9.68 -10.90 -29.00
CA GLN A 33 8.38 -11.51 -28.66
C GLN A 33 8.30 -12.17 -27.27
N PHE A 34 9.44 -12.54 -26.67
CA PHE A 34 9.51 -13.15 -25.34
C PHE A 34 9.87 -12.13 -24.25
N HIS A 35 10.32 -10.93 -24.64
CA HIS A 35 10.87 -9.89 -23.78
C HIS A 35 9.81 -8.90 -23.27
N ASP A 36 8.67 -9.39 -22.78
CA ASP A 36 7.73 -8.55 -22.03
C ASP A 36 8.23 -8.30 -20.58
N PRO A 37 7.78 -7.21 -19.91
CA PRO A 37 8.29 -6.86 -18.58
C PRO A 37 8.16 -7.96 -17.52
N LYS A 38 7.10 -8.79 -17.59
CA LYS A 38 6.91 -9.88 -16.62
C LYS A 38 7.96 -10.97 -16.85
N ASN A 39 8.17 -11.40 -18.10
CA ASN A 39 9.13 -12.46 -18.40
C ASN A 39 10.56 -12.02 -18.08
N LEU A 40 10.92 -10.78 -18.40
CA LEU A 40 12.24 -10.21 -18.09
C LEU A 40 12.47 -10.10 -16.58
N ALA A 41 11.47 -9.68 -15.81
CA ALA A 41 11.56 -9.65 -14.35
C ALA A 41 11.69 -11.06 -13.75
N MET A 42 11.00 -12.05 -14.33
CA MET A 42 11.15 -13.46 -13.94
C MET A 42 12.54 -13.99 -14.25
N ALA A 43 13.06 -13.76 -15.46
CA ALA A 43 14.41 -14.17 -15.84
C ALA A 43 15.47 -13.55 -14.91
N LEU A 44 15.38 -12.23 -14.67
CA LEU A 44 16.23 -11.55 -13.70
C LEU A 44 16.21 -12.21 -12.32
N SER A 45 15.05 -12.65 -11.84
CA SER A 45 14.94 -13.33 -10.54
C SER A 45 15.61 -14.71 -10.51
N VAL A 46 15.67 -15.39 -11.66
CA VAL A 46 16.36 -16.68 -11.81
C VAL A 46 17.86 -16.47 -11.75
N GLU A 47 18.43 -15.53 -12.50
CA GLU A 47 19.88 -15.26 -12.45
C GLU A 47 20.35 -14.81 -11.06
N VAL A 48 19.50 -14.05 -10.34
CA VAL A 48 19.78 -13.72 -8.93
C VAL A 48 19.77 -14.97 -8.05
N ALA A 49 18.90 -15.94 -8.32
CA ALA A 49 18.87 -17.20 -7.60
C ALA A 49 20.11 -18.05 -7.91
N GLU A 50 20.53 -18.13 -9.17
CA GLU A 50 21.75 -18.83 -9.59
C GLU A 50 22.99 -18.21 -8.92
N LEU A 51 23.09 -16.88 -8.86
CA LEU A 51 24.09 -16.17 -8.06
C LEU A 51 24.04 -16.57 -6.58
N VAL A 52 22.84 -16.68 -5.99
CA VAL A 52 22.68 -17.09 -4.57
C VAL A 52 23.12 -18.53 -4.35
N GLU A 53 22.88 -19.44 -5.29
CA GLU A 53 23.32 -20.84 -5.20
C GLU A 53 24.84 -20.96 -5.04
N ILE A 54 25.60 -19.99 -5.56
CA ILE A 54 27.04 -19.93 -5.36
C ILE A 54 27.41 -19.80 -3.88
N PHE A 55 26.65 -19.02 -3.11
CA PHE A 55 26.99 -18.65 -1.75
C PHE A 55 26.20 -19.38 -0.66
N GLN A 56 25.07 -20.01 -1.00
CA GLN A 56 24.05 -20.43 -0.02
C GLN A 56 24.53 -21.38 1.09
N TRP A 57 25.56 -22.20 0.85
CA TRP A 57 26.09 -23.16 1.82
C TRP A 57 27.46 -22.78 2.39
N LEU A 58 27.99 -21.62 2.01
CA LEU A 58 29.31 -21.16 2.44
C LEU A 58 29.24 -20.47 3.80
N THR A 59 30.27 -20.68 4.61
CA THR A 59 30.54 -19.83 5.77
C THR A 59 30.98 -18.43 5.31
N PRO A 60 30.92 -17.39 6.18
CA PRO A 60 31.35 -16.05 5.81
C PRO A 60 32.81 -15.94 5.32
N ASP A 61 33.71 -16.77 5.85
CA ASP A 61 35.12 -16.75 5.44
C ASP A 61 35.32 -17.46 4.09
N GLU A 62 34.61 -18.56 3.85
CA GLU A 62 34.58 -19.22 2.55
C GLU A 62 33.98 -18.30 1.48
N ALA A 63 32.87 -17.63 1.77
CA ALA A 63 32.23 -16.66 0.87
C ALA A 63 33.19 -15.53 0.46
N ARG A 64 34.02 -15.03 1.38
CA ARG A 64 35.06 -14.03 1.08
C ARG A 64 36.19 -14.58 0.21
N ALA A 65 36.46 -15.87 0.29
CA ALA A 65 37.52 -16.53 -0.47
C ALA A 65 37.09 -17.01 -1.87
N VAL A 66 35.78 -17.01 -2.18
CA VAL A 66 35.22 -17.48 -3.49
C VAL A 66 35.96 -16.88 -4.68
N MET A 67 36.27 -15.59 -4.65
CA MET A 67 36.92 -14.90 -5.78
C MET A 67 38.40 -15.26 -5.98
N ALA A 68 39.01 -15.98 -5.03
CA ALA A 68 40.35 -16.56 -5.13
C ALA A 68 40.32 -18.06 -5.51
N GLY A 69 39.13 -18.66 -5.59
CA GLY A 69 38.91 -20.06 -5.93
C GLY A 69 38.55 -20.29 -7.40
N ASP A 70 38.14 -21.52 -7.67
CA ASP A 70 37.66 -22.02 -8.96
C ASP A 70 36.30 -21.41 -9.36
N ARG A 71 35.42 -21.13 -8.40
CA ARG A 71 34.08 -20.55 -8.62
C ARG A 71 34.05 -19.06 -8.99
N ARG A 72 35.22 -18.43 -9.17
CA ARG A 72 35.33 -17.03 -9.56
C ARG A 72 34.60 -16.73 -10.87
N GLN A 73 34.70 -17.64 -11.84
CA GLN A 73 34.10 -17.45 -13.14
C GLN A 73 32.58 -17.53 -13.07
N ASP A 74 32.05 -18.52 -12.35
CA ASP A 74 30.61 -18.64 -12.08
C ASP A 74 30.04 -17.32 -11.53
N VAL A 75 30.68 -16.72 -10.51
CA VAL A 75 30.23 -15.43 -9.96
C VAL A 75 30.22 -14.32 -11.01
N ALA A 76 31.22 -14.28 -11.89
CA ALA A 76 31.31 -13.26 -12.92
C ALA A 76 30.21 -13.42 -13.98
N ASP A 77 29.89 -14.66 -14.35
CA ASP A 77 28.86 -14.98 -15.34
C ASP A 77 27.47 -14.63 -14.77
N GLU A 78 27.13 -15.09 -13.57
CA GLU A 78 25.84 -14.77 -12.94
C GLU A 78 25.62 -13.27 -12.72
N LEU A 79 26.67 -12.53 -12.33
CA LEU A 79 26.58 -11.07 -12.22
C LEU A 79 26.36 -10.39 -13.58
N ALA A 80 26.94 -10.94 -14.65
CA ALA A 80 26.74 -10.44 -16.01
C ALA A 80 25.32 -10.74 -16.51
N ASP A 81 24.75 -11.90 -16.17
CA ASP A 81 23.39 -12.26 -16.54
C ASP A 81 22.35 -11.43 -15.78
N VAL A 82 22.55 -11.20 -14.47
CA VAL A 82 21.76 -10.24 -13.68
C VAL A 82 21.79 -8.85 -14.33
N MET A 83 22.97 -8.36 -14.72
CA MET A 83 23.10 -7.07 -15.38
C MET A 83 22.38 -7.06 -16.75
N THR A 84 22.49 -8.14 -17.51
CA THR A 84 21.89 -8.26 -18.84
C THR A 84 20.37 -8.14 -18.78
N TYR A 85 19.71 -8.90 -17.91
CA TYR A 85 18.25 -8.80 -17.77
C TYR A 85 17.81 -7.50 -17.13
N LEU A 86 18.58 -6.93 -16.20
CA LEU A 86 18.27 -5.62 -15.63
C LEU A 86 18.28 -4.53 -16.70
N LEU A 87 19.32 -4.49 -17.54
CA LEU A 87 19.44 -3.52 -18.63
C LEU A 87 18.34 -3.73 -19.68
N ARG A 88 18.03 -4.99 -20.03
CA ARG A 88 16.96 -5.26 -20.99
C ARG A 88 15.58 -4.91 -20.45
N LEU A 89 15.32 -5.17 -19.17
CA LEU A 89 14.07 -4.76 -18.52
C LEU A 89 13.93 -3.24 -18.49
N ALA A 90 14.99 -2.53 -18.12
CA ALA A 90 15.00 -1.06 -18.14
C ALA A 90 14.76 -0.51 -19.55
N ASP A 91 15.32 -1.15 -20.58
CA ASP A 91 15.12 -0.79 -21.99
C ASP A 91 13.65 -0.96 -22.42
N VAL A 92 13.05 -2.13 -22.15
CA VAL A 92 11.63 -2.41 -22.49
C VAL A 92 10.66 -1.50 -21.73
N LEU A 93 11.02 -1.06 -20.53
CA LEU A 93 10.23 -0.13 -19.71
C LEU A 93 10.49 1.36 -20.02
N ASP A 94 11.36 1.68 -20.97
CA ASP A 94 11.78 3.05 -21.28
C ASP A 94 12.31 3.81 -20.03
N LEU A 95 13.10 3.12 -19.21
CA LEU A 95 13.69 3.66 -17.98
C LEU A 95 15.13 4.13 -18.21
N ASP A 96 15.34 5.41 -17.93
CA ASP A 96 16.67 5.98 -17.73
C ASP A 96 17.24 5.50 -16.38
N LEU A 97 18.09 4.49 -16.44
CA LEU A 97 18.64 3.86 -15.25
C LEU A 97 19.71 4.75 -14.59
N ASP A 98 20.40 5.60 -15.36
CA ASP A 98 21.40 6.52 -14.81
C ASP A 98 20.71 7.63 -14.01
N ALA A 99 19.61 8.18 -14.53
CA ALA A 99 18.77 9.12 -13.78
C ALA A 99 18.16 8.47 -12.53
N ALA A 100 17.66 7.24 -12.65
CA ALA A 100 17.09 6.49 -11.53
C ALA A 100 18.14 6.20 -10.43
N LEU A 101 19.35 5.79 -10.81
CA LEU A 101 20.46 5.54 -9.90
C LEU A 101 20.94 6.83 -9.23
N THR A 102 21.06 7.93 -9.99
CA THR A 102 21.44 9.24 -9.46
C THR A 102 20.44 9.72 -8.42
N SER A 103 19.15 9.73 -8.77
CA SER A 103 18.06 10.09 -7.84
C SER A 103 18.02 9.19 -6.61
N LYS A 104 18.31 7.90 -6.76
CA LYS A 104 18.38 6.97 -5.62
C LYS A 104 19.61 7.24 -4.75
N ALA A 105 20.76 7.52 -5.35
CA ALA A 105 22.00 7.85 -4.65
C ALA A 105 21.85 9.14 -3.84
N ASP A 106 21.24 10.18 -4.41
CA ASP A 106 21.00 11.45 -3.71
C ASP A 106 20.07 11.25 -2.50
N ARG A 107 18.97 10.51 -2.68
CA ARG A 107 18.08 10.15 -1.57
C ARG A 107 18.80 9.32 -0.51
N ASN A 108 19.70 8.43 -0.90
CA ASN A 108 20.50 7.64 0.04
C ASN A 108 21.54 8.51 0.76
N ALA A 109 22.23 9.43 0.08
CA ALA A 109 23.21 10.33 0.67
C ALA A 109 22.55 11.27 1.70
N ALA A 110 21.37 11.80 1.37
CA ALA A 110 20.55 12.55 2.30
C ALA A 110 20.09 11.69 3.49
N ARG A 111 19.76 10.42 3.24
CA ARG A 111 19.32 9.48 4.29
C ARG A 111 20.45 9.02 5.20
N TYR A 112 21.67 8.86 4.69
CA TYR A 112 22.83 8.34 5.42
C TYR A 112 24.01 9.34 5.41
N PRO A 113 23.94 10.48 6.13
CA PRO A 113 25.06 11.41 6.22
C PRO A 113 26.32 10.73 6.78
N VAL A 114 27.48 11.04 6.21
CA VAL A 114 28.78 10.47 6.63
C VAL A 114 29.05 10.69 8.12
N ALA A 115 28.66 11.85 8.65
CA ALA A 115 28.86 12.21 10.05
C ALA A 115 28.15 11.27 11.04
N THR A 116 27.02 10.67 10.65
CA THR A 116 26.17 9.84 11.52
C THR A 116 26.14 8.37 11.13
N SER A 117 26.71 8.00 9.98
CA SER A 117 26.51 6.67 9.36
C SER A 117 27.83 5.92 9.07
N ARG A 118 29.00 6.51 9.35
CA ARG A 118 30.30 5.89 9.06
C ARG A 118 30.58 4.70 9.98
N GLY A 119 30.89 3.54 9.40
CA GLY A 119 31.24 2.31 10.14
C GLY A 119 30.05 1.63 10.84
N SER A 120 28.83 2.11 10.58
CA SER A 120 27.60 1.56 11.11
C SER A 120 26.77 0.96 9.98
N SER A 121 26.43 -0.33 10.08
CA SER A 121 25.38 -0.94 9.27
C SER A 121 23.98 -0.58 9.80
N ALA A 122 23.90 0.14 10.93
CA ALA A 122 22.64 0.64 11.43
C ALA A 122 22.12 1.68 10.44
N LYS A 123 20.93 1.39 9.91
CA LYS A 123 20.24 2.28 8.99
C LYS A 123 20.10 3.64 9.66
N ALA A 124 20.68 4.70 9.09
CA ALA A 124 20.58 6.05 9.62
C ALA A 124 19.11 6.39 9.89
N ALA A 125 18.88 6.94 11.08
CA ALA A 125 17.62 7.53 11.46
C ALA A 125 17.37 8.70 10.51
N ALA A 126 16.59 8.44 9.46
CA ALA A 126 15.71 9.48 8.96
C ALA A 126 15.00 10.05 10.20
N LEU A 127 14.97 11.37 10.33
CA LEU A 127 13.74 12.00 10.76
C LEU A 127 12.64 11.48 9.79
N GLY A 128 11.65 10.65 10.13
CA GLY A 128 11.60 9.44 10.95
C GLY A 128 11.61 8.20 10.01
N ALA A 129 12.27 7.09 10.41
CA ALA A 129 11.98 5.68 10.08
C ALA A 129 13.26 4.86 9.92
N GLY A 130 13.59 4.12 11.00
CA GLY A 130 14.69 3.17 11.08
C GLY A 130 14.61 2.03 10.06
N SER A 131 15.58 1.12 10.12
CA SER A 131 15.31 -0.22 9.57
C SER A 131 14.23 -0.78 10.46
N PRO A 132 13.05 -1.16 9.93
CA PRO A 132 12.09 -1.79 10.80
C PRO A 132 12.76 -3.06 11.32
N SER A 133 12.95 -3.16 12.64
CA SER A 133 12.44 -4.37 13.29
C SER A 133 11.09 -4.59 12.64
N ARG A 134 10.90 -5.72 11.93
CA ARG A 134 9.63 -6.01 11.25
C ARG A 134 8.54 -5.57 12.22
N PRO A 135 7.74 -4.53 11.88
CA PRO A 135 6.84 -3.94 12.86
C PRO A 135 6.07 -5.08 13.45
N GLU A 136 6.01 -5.13 14.79
CA GLU A 136 5.29 -6.22 15.45
C GLU A 136 3.91 -6.27 14.80
N PRO A 137 3.50 -7.46 14.31
CA PRO A 137 2.18 -7.61 13.71
C PRO A 137 1.16 -6.99 14.65
N ILE A 138 0.16 -6.30 14.10
CA ILE A 138 -0.92 -5.80 14.93
C ILE A 138 -1.46 -6.96 15.77
N ASP A 139 -1.60 -6.73 17.07
CA ASP A 139 -2.16 -7.72 17.97
C ASP A 139 -3.66 -7.86 17.69
N VAL A 140 -4.02 -8.96 17.01
CA VAL A 140 -5.41 -9.30 16.68
C VAL A 140 -5.84 -10.36 17.68
N THR A 141 -6.55 -9.94 18.71
CA THR A 141 -7.04 -10.83 19.78
C THR A 141 -8.37 -11.50 19.44
N ALA A 142 -9.13 -10.94 18.50
CA ALA A 142 -10.36 -11.50 17.95
C ALA A 142 -10.51 -11.16 16.46
N PRO A 143 -11.20 -11.99 15.66
CA PRO A 143 -11.46 -11.67 14.27
C PRO A 143 -12.24 -10.37 14.11
N VAL A 144 -11.75 -9.48 13.24
CA VAL A 144 -12.41 -8.21 12.89
C VAL A 144 -12.51 -8.07 11.38
N LEU A 145 -13.44 -7.22 10.95
CA LEU A 145 -13.68 -6.92 9.55
C LEU A 145 -13.64 -5.40 9.34
N GLY A 146 -12.83 -4.92 8.41
CA GLY A 146 -12.96 -3.57 7.89
C GLY A 146 -13.55 -3.59 6.49
N VAL A 147 -14.51 -2.71 6.20
CA VAL A 147 -15.20 -2.71 4.90
C VAL A 147 -15.18 -1.33 4.25
N ASP A 148 -15.14 -1.35 2.93
CA ASP A 148 -15.29 -0.19 2.06
C ASP A 148 -16.23 -0.48 0.88
N GLY A 149 -16.87 0.57 0.37
CA GLY A 149 -17.82 0.47 -0.74
C GLY A 149 -17.11 0.41 -2.09
N CYS A 150 -17.34 -0.65 -2.85
CA CYS A 150 -16.78 -0.83 -4.20
C CYS A 150 -17.88 -1.01 -5.25
N LYS A 151 -17.49 -1.19 -6.52
CA LYS A 151 -18.43 -1.42 -7.64
C LYS A 151 -19.18 -2.76 -7.52
N ALA A 152 -18.56 -3.76 -6.91
CA ALA A 152 -19.18 -5.07 -6.65
C ALA A 152 -20.14 -5.08 -5.45
N GLY A 153 -20.32 -3.94 -4.77
CA GLY A 153 -21.02 -3.87 -3.48
C GLY A 153 -20.03 -3.45 -2.40
N TRP A 154 -19.50 -4.40 -1.66
CA TRP A 154 -18.62 -4.15 -0.53
C TRP A 154 -17.38 -5.03 -0.61
N VAL A 155 -16.21 -4.43 -0.41
CA VAL A 155 -14.96 -5.15 -0.19
C VAL A 155 -14.62 -5.12 1.30
N GLY A 156 -14.15 -6.24 1.82
CA GLY A 156 -13.79 -6.41 3.22
C GLY A 156 -12.37 -6.91 3.39
N ALA A 157 -11.65 -6.36 4.35
CA ALA A 157 -10.39 -6.88 4.86
C ALA A 157 -10.65 -7.57 6.20
N VAL A 158 -10.47 -8.90 6.23
CA VAL A 158 -10.58 -9.71 7.44
C VAL A 158 -9.20 -9.78 8.10
N LEU A 159 -9.14 -9.42 9.38
CA LEU A 159 -7.98 -9.65 10.24
C LEU A 159 -8.32 -10.79 11.20
N GLU A 160 -7.49 -11.82 11.20
CA GLU A 160 -7.69 -13.03 11.99
C GLU A 160 -6.48 -13.22 12.93
N PRO A 161 -6.68 -13.66 14.18
CA PRO A 161 -5.59 -13.96 15.09
C PRO A 161 -4.58 -14.94 14.47
N GLY A 162 -3.31 -14.55 14.43
CA GLY A 162 -2.22 -15.37 13.89
C GLY A 162 -2.15 -15.48 12.36
N ALA A 163 -3.09 -14.87 11.61
CA ALA A 163 -3.01 -14.88 10.15
C ALA A 163 -1.85 -13.99 9.66
N PRO A 164 -1.13 -14.41 8.60
CA PRO A 164 0.09 -13.73 8.15
C PRO A 164 -0.17 -12.42 7.39
N ARG A 165 -1.42 -12.16 6.98
CA ARG A 165 -1.84 -10.97 6.24
C ARG A 165 -3.37 -10.84 6.24
N PRO A 166 -3.92 -9.64 5.92
CA PRO A 166 -5.36 -9.47 5.72
C PRO A 166 -5.89 -10.32 4.57
N ARG A 167 -7.03 -10.98 4.79
CA ARG A 167 -7.76 -11.72 3.76
C ARG A 167 -8.85 -10.83 3.17
N VAL A 168 -8.89 -10.74 1.83
CA VAL A 168 -9.90 -9.93 1.14
C VAL A 168 -11.14 -10.77 0.84
N VAL A 169 -12.31 -10.22 1.14
CA VAL A 169 -13.63 -10.79 0.84
C VAL A 169 -14.50 -9.75 0.14
N VAL A 170 -15.49 -10.18 -0.63
CA VAL A 170 -16.39 -9.28 -1.37
C VAL A 170 -17.81 -9.84 -1.32
N ALA A 171 -18.79 -8.97 -1.18
CA ALA A 171 -20.20 -9.33 -1.27
C ALA A 171 -21.04 -8.16 -1.83
N PRO A 172 -22.19 -8.44 -2.44
CA PRO A 172 -23.04 -7.41 -3.04
C PRO A 172 -23.68 -6.48 -1.99
N THR A 173 -23.93 -6.96 -0.77
CA THR A 173 -24.52 -6.18 0.31
C THR A 173 -23.70 -6.26 1.60
N ILE A 174 -23.83 -5.25 2.47
CA ILE A 174 -23.16 -5.24 3.77
C ILE A 174 -23.63 -6.38 4.66
N ALA A 175 -24.92 -6.73 4.59
CA ALA A 175 -25.51 -7.82 5.34
C ALA A 175 -24.91 -9.17 4.93
N ASP A 176 -24.77 -9.42 3.63
CA ASP A 176 -24.15 -10.64 3.11
C ASP A 176 -22.67 -10.71 3.48
N LEU A 177 -21.94 -9.59 3.36
CA LEU A 177 -20.52 -9.53 3.69
C LEU A 177 -20.28 -9.89 5.15
N VAL A 178 -21.00 -9.24 6.06
CA VAL A 178 -20.87 -9.47 7.50
C VAL A 178 -21.32 -10.88 7.88
N SER A 179 -22.42 -11.38 7.31
CA SER A 179 -22.92 -12.72 7.61
C SER A 179 -21.93 -13.80 7.16
N MET A 180 -21.40 -13.69 5.95
CA MET A 180 -20.38 -14.61 5.40
C MET A 180 -19.15 -14.73 6.31
N VAL A 181 -18.60 -13.59 6.75
CA VAL A 181 -17.39 -13.59 7.59
C VAL A 181 -17.72 -14.02 9.02
N ARG A 182 -18.88 -13.63 9.55
CA ARG A 182 -19.32 -14.03 10.90
C ARG A 182 -19.59 -15.53 11.00
N GLU A 183 -20.24 -16.14 10.01
CA GLU A 183 -20.51 -17.58 10.00
C GLU A 183 -19.24 -18.42 9.91
N SER A 184 -18.20 -17.91 9.24
CA SER A 184 -16.93 -18.61 9.09
C SER A 184 -15.97 -18.42 10.28
N LEU A 185 -15.94 -17.25 10.92
CA LEU A 185 -14.90 -16.88 11.89
C LEU A 185 -15.41 -16.32 13.22
N GLY A 186 -16.69 -15.97 13.32
CA GLY A 186 -17.24 -15.35 14.53
C GLY A 186 -16.71 -13.93 14.80
N ILE A 187 -16.65 -13.07 13.77
CA ILE A 187 -16.21 -11.67 13.96
C ILE A 187 -17.08 -10.94 14.99
N VAL A 188 -16.44 -10.05 15.75
CA VAL A 188 -17.07 -9.31 16.85
C VAL A 188 -17.19 -7.81 16.59
N VAL A 189 -16.27 -7.25 15.80
CA VAL A 189 -16.23 -5.83 15.45
C VAL A 189 -16.12 -5.67 13.93
N VAL A 190 -16.94 -4.78 13.38
CA VAL A 190 -16.94 -4.37 11.99
C VAL A 190 -16.67 -2.87 11.92
N GLY A 191 -15.55 -2.48 11.32
CA GLY A 191 -15.34 -1.09 10.89
C GLY A 191 -15.95 -0.87 9.51
N ILE A 192 -16.57 0.29 9.27
CA ILE A 192 -17.14 0.65 7.98
C ILE A 192 -16.81 2.10 7.60
N ASP A 193 -16.35 2.31 6.36
CA ASP A 193 -16.18 3.65 5.78
C ASP A 193 -17.50 4.19 5.24
N ILE A 194 -18.45 4.40 6.15
CA ILE A 194 -19.69 5.09 5.84
C ILE A 194 -20.25 5.79 7.08
N PRO A 195 -20.92 6.94 6.91
CA PRO A 195 -21.65 7.60 7.97
C PRO A 195 -22.70 6.68 8.61
N ILE A 196 -22.62 6.51 9.93
CA ILE A 196 -23.63 5.86 10.75
C ILE A 196 -24.24 6.87 11.74
N GLY A 197 -25.51 6.69 12.11
CA GLY A 197 -26.19 7.64 13.01
C GLY A 197 -26.48 8.98 12.33
N LEU A 198 -27.18 8.94 11.19
CA LEU A 198 -27.57 10.12 10.41
C LEU A 198 -28.39 11.11 11.26
N PRO A 199 -28.05 12.42 11.24
CA PRO A 199 -28.75 13.44 12.02
C PRO A 199 -30.08 13.82 11.37
N ASP A 200 -31.01 14.33 12.19
CA ASP A 200 -32.29 14.82 11.68
C ASP A 200 -32.28 16.34 11.40
N LYS A 201 -31.60 17.13 12.25
CA LYS A 201 -31.65 18.62 12.19
C LYS A 201 -30.32 19.32 12.51
N THR A 202 -29.21 18.59 12.57
CA THR A 202 -27.90 19.17 12.92
C THR A 202 -26.81 18.63 12.00
N THR A 203 -25.64 19.27 12.04
CA THR A 203 -24.42 18.67 11.50
C THR A 203 -23.85 17.65 12.49
N ARG A 204 -23.01 16.74 11.99
CA ARG A 204 -22.38 15.71 12.83
C ARG A 204 -21.08 16.22 13.43
N GLN A 205 -20.93 16.05 14.74
CA GLN A 205 -19.68 16.30 15.44
C GLN A 205 -18.55 15.38 14.93
N ALA A 206 -18.88 14.14 14.54
CA ALA A 206 -17.94 13.18 13.97
C ALA A 206 -17.21 13.77 12.74
N ASP A 207 -17.95 14.31 11.77
CA ASP A 207 -17.36 14.93 10.58
C ASP A 207 -16.44 16.11 10.92
N ALA A 208 -16.82 16.93 11.91
CA ALA A 208 -16.01 18.07 12.35
C ALA A 208 -14.71 17.62 13.02
N LEU A 209 -14.77 16.60 13.88
CA LEU A 209 -13.60 16.01 14.52
C LEU A 209 -12.68 15.32 13.53
N ALA A 210 -13.23 14.57 12.57
CA ALA A 210 -12.48 13.94 11.50
C ALA A 210 -11.71 14.98 10.68
N ARG A 211 -12.35 16.07 10.23
CA ARG A 211 -11.66 17.16 9.51
C ARG A 211 -10.52 17.79 10.31
N LYS A 212 -10.72 17.96 11.62
CA LYS A 212 -9.69 18.51 12.52
C LYS A 212 -8.50 17.56 12.67
N ALA A 213 -8.73 16.25 12.61
CA ALA A 213 -7.68 15.23 12.72
C ALA A 213 -6.78 15.14 11.48
N ILE A 214 -7.24 15.59 10.32
CA ILE A 214 -6.49 15.52 9.05
C ILE A 214 -6.29 16.89 8.37
N PRO A 215 -5.50 17.80 8.96
CA PRO A 215 -5.22 19.10 8.35
C PRO A 215 -4.59 18.95 6.95
N GLY A 216 -4.99 19.79 6.00
CA GLY A 216 -4.58 19.67 4.59
C GLY A 216 -5.34 18.63 3.77
N LYS A 217 -6.16 17.79 4.43
CA LYS A 217 -7.02 16.77 3.82
C LYS A 217 -8.48 16.84 4.25
N SER A 218 -8.92 17.95 4.85
CA SER A 218 -10.29 18.11 5.34
C SER A 218 -11.39 17.94 4.26
N SER A 219 -11.03 18.10 2.98
CA SER A 219 -11.93 17.87 1.85
C SER A 219 -12.20 16.39 1.55
N SER A 220 -11.41 15.44 2.08
CA SER A 220 -11.69 14.01 1.96
C SER A 220 -12.87 13.58 2.85
N VAL A 221 -13.10 14.30 3.95
CA VAL A 221 -14.29 14.12 4.79
C VAL A 221 -15.46 14.84 4.14
N PHE A 222 -16.35 14.11 3.48
CA PHE A 222 -17.58 14.70 2.95
C PHE A 222 -18.54 15.09 4.08
N ALA A 223 -19.44 16.03 3.82
CA ALA A 223 -20.45 16.43 4.79
C ALA A 223 -21.59 15.41 4.78
N THR A 224 -21.82 14.75 5.93
CA THR A 224 -22.96 13.85 6.09
C THR A 224 -24.25 14.66 6.03
N LEU A 225 -25.17 14.24 5.17
CA LEU A 225 -26.47 14.89 5.03
C LEU A 225 -27.43 14.43 6.14
N THR A 226 -28.51 15.17 6.32
CA THR A 226 -29.61 14.72 7.17
C THR A 226 -30.26 13.45 6.63
N ARG A 227 -30.89 12.67 7.51
CA ARG A 227 -31.64 11.46 7.13
C ARG A 227 -32.70 11.76 6.06
N ALA A 228 -33.43 12.87 6.22
CA ALA A 228 -34.44 13.29 5.26
C ALA A 228 -33.85 13.63 3.88
N ALA A 229 -32.64 14.23 3.84
CA ALA A 229 -31.97 14.52 2.59
C ALA A 229 -31.50 13.25 1.86
N TYR A 230 -31.01 12.24 2.59
CA TYR A 230 -30.71 10.93 1.98
C TYR A 230 -31.98 10.22 1.51
N ALA A 231 -33.11 10.35 2.21
CA ALA A 231 -34.36 9.72 1.79
C ALA A 231 -34.95 10.32 0.50
N ALA A 232 -34.57 11.54 0.11
CA ALA A 232 -35.14 12.23 -1.05
C ALA A 232 -34.85 11.52 -2.39
N ASP A 233 -35.79 11.64 -3.34
CA ASP A 233 -35.76 10.94 -4.64
C ASP A 233 -34.79 11.57 -5.66
N SER A 234 -34.29 12.76 -5.38
CA SER A 234 -33.35 13.44 -6.27
C SER A 234 -32.41 14.35 -5.49
N ARG A 235 -31.23 14.63 -6.07
CA ARG A 235 -30.27 15.56 -5.47
C ARG A 235 -30.86 16.95 -5.25
N LEU A 236 -31.73 17.42 -6.16
CA LEU A 236 -32.39 18.72 -6.03
C LEU A 236 -33.36 18.76 -4.84
N ALA A 237 -34.16 17.69 -4.68
CA ALA A 237 -35.05 17.56 -3.52
C ALA A 237 -34.24 17.42 -2.21
N ALA A 238 -33.17 16.63 -2.23
CA ALA A 238 -32.25 16.49 -1.10
C ALA A 238 -31.63 17.85 -0.71
N ASP A 239 -31.21 18.64 -1.69
CA ASP A 239 -30.62 19.97 -1.50
C ASP A 239 -31.60 20.95 -0.86
N ALA A 240 -32.86 20.96 -1.32
CA ALA A 240 -33.92 21.77 -0.72
C ALA A 240 -34.16 21.39 0.76
N VAL A 241 -34.33 20.09 1.02
CA VAL A 241 -34.58 19.57 2.38
C VAL A 241 -33.39 19.82 3.31
N ASN A 242 -32.17 19.56 2.85
CA ASN A 242 -30.98 19.70 3.71
C ASN A 242 -30.68 21.18 4.03
N ARG A 243 -30.89 22.10 3.07
CA ARG A 243 -30.74 23.53 3.33
C ARG A 243 -31.77 24.04 4.33
N ASP A 244 -33.03 23.58 4.23
CA ASP A 244 -34.07 23.95 5.19
C ASP A 244 -33.72 23.49 6.61
N LEU A 245 -33.23 22.26 6.75
CA LEU A 245 -32.94 21.66 8.06
C LEU A 245 -31.64 22.16 8.72
N VAL A 246 -30.57 22.34 7.94
CA VAL A 246 -29.21 22.60 8.48
C VAL A 246 -28.45 23.71 7.76
N GLY A 247 -29.06 24.40 6.79
CA GLY A 247 -28.43 25.48 6.04
C GLY A 247 -27.31 25.04 5.08
N GLN A 248 -27.10 23.74 4.89
CA GLN A 248 -26.02 23.19 4.06
C GLN A 248 -26.55 22.59 2.76
N GLY A 249 -25.90 22.93 1.65
CA GLY A 249 -26.22 22.35 0.34
C GLY A 249 -25.73 20.91 0.17
N VAL A 250 -26.32 20.21 -0.79
CA VAL A 250 -26.01 18.82 -1.11
C VAL A 250 -25.07 18.74 -2.31
N GLY A 251 -23.82 18.36 -2.05
CA GLY A 251 -22.81 18.08 -3.07
C GLY A 251 -23.09 16.78 -3.84
N ALA A 252 -22.61 16.70 -5.08
CA ALA A 252 -22.80 15.52 -5.94
C ALA A 252 -22.20 14.25 -5.33
N GLN A 253 -20.99 14.32 -4.76
CA GLN A 253 -20.33 13.18 -4.12
C GLN A 253 -21.08 12.68 -2.88
N ALA A 254 -21.57 13.60 -2.03
CA ALA A 254 -22.33 13.24 -0.83
C ALA A 254 -23.65 12.51 -1.20
N PHE A 255 -24.32 12.95 -2.28
CA PHE A 255 -25.54 12.29 -2.76
C PHE A 255 -25.25 10.98 -3.53
N ALA A 256 -24.11 10.87 -4.21
CA ALA A 256 -23.75 9.65 -4.94
C ALA A 256 -23.55 8.42 -4.03
N LEU A 257 -23.23 8.64 -2.75
CA LEU A 257 -23.11 7.59 -1.73
C LEU A 257 -24.44 7.22 -1.05
N ARG A 258 -25.55 7.89 -1.42
CA ARG A 258 -26.88 7.72 -0.80
C ARG A 258 -27.28 6.27 -0.63
N ASP A 259 -27.18 5.46 -1.69
CA ASP A 259 -27.74 4.12 -1.68
C ASP A 259 -27.01 3.21 -0.69
N LYS A 260 -25.67 3.31 -0.61
CA LYS A 260 -24.87 2.59 0.40
C LYS A 260 -25.16 3.09 1.81
N ILE A 261 -25.34 4.40 2.00
CA ILE A 261 -25.66 5.00 3.30
C ILE A 261 -27.02 4.48 3.81
N ILE A 262 -28.03 4.45 2.94
CA ILE A 262 -29.36 3.92 3.26
C ILE A 262 -29.30 2.42 3.54
N GLU A 263 -28.54 1.67 2.73
CA GLU A 263 -28.34 0.23 2.93
C GLU A 263 -27.79 -0.05 4.33
N VAL A 264 -26.73 0.65 4.74
CA VAL A 264 -26.11 0.48 6.06
C VAL A 264 -27.01 0.97 7.19
N ASP A 265 -27.69 2.10 7.05
CA ASP A 265 -28.66 2.57 8.06
C ASP A 265 -29.80 1.56 8.25
N THR A 266 -30.30 0.98 7.16
CA THR A 266 -31.34 -0.05 7.18
C THR A 266 -30.83 -1.32 7.86
N TRP A 267 -29.64 -1.77 7.50
CA TRP A 267 -29.01 -2.94 8.10
C TRP A 267 -28.76 -2.75 9.61
N LEU A 268 -28.25 -1.60 10.05
CA LEU A 268 -28.02 -1.31 11.47
C LEU A 268 -29.32 -1.35 12.30
N ARG A 269 -30.46 -0.97 11.72
CA ARG A 269 -31.77 -1.06 12.39
C ARG A 269 -32.23 -2.48 12.64
N THR A 270 -31.70 -3.47 11.92
CA THR A 270 -31.93 -4.90 12.21
C THR A 270 -31.25 -5.35 13.50
N ARG A 271 -30.41 -4.49 14.11
CA ARG A 271 -29.63 -4.74 15.32
C ARG A 271 -28.70 -5.95 15.14
N PRO A 272 -27.71 -5.85 14.24
CA PRO A 272 -26.77 -6.93 14.03
C PRO A 272 -26.03 -7.25 15.35
N THR A 273 -25.66 -8.51 15.52
CA THR A 273 -25.01 -9.01 16.75
C THR A 273 -23.51 -8.71 16.81
N VAL A 274 -23.02 -7.85 15.92
CA VAL A 274 -21.64 -7.36 15.88
C VAL A 274 -21.61 -5.90 16.30
N THR A 275 -20.49 -5.47 16.88
CA THR A 275 -20.26 -4.03 17.10
C THR A 275 -19.87 -3.39 15.78
N VAL A 276 -20.56 -2.32 15.38
CA VAL A 276 -20.26 -1.59 14.15
C VAL A 276 -19.67 -0.22 14.48
N LEU A 277 -18.53 0.09 13.88
CA LEU A 277 -17.79 1.33 14.05
C LEU A 277 -17.74 2.07 12.71
N GLU A 278 -18.08 3.35 12.72
CA GLU A 278 -17.73 4.22 11.60
C GLU A 278 -16.25 4.56 11.67
N VAL A 279 -15.54 4.38 10.56
CA VAL A 279 -14.11 4.63 10.46
C VAL A 279 -13.81 5.34 9.17
N HIS A 280 -13.12 6.48 9.24
CA HIS A 280 -12.66 7.19 8.06
C HIS A 280 -11.21 6.78 7.72
N PRO A 281 -10.92 6.19 6.55
CA PRO A 281 -9.58 5.67 6.20
C PRO A 281 -8.47 6.71 6.32
N GLU A 282 -8.68 7.94 5.85
CA GLU A 282 -7.66 9.00 5.95
C GLU A 282 -7.31 9.37 7.41
N VAL A 283 -8.25 9.24 8.35
CA VAL A 283 -7.98 9.45 9.78
C VAL A 283 -7.15 8.28 10.31
N SER A 284 -7.47 7.04 9.90
CA SER A 284 -6.65 5.86 10.21
C SER A 284 -5.23 6.00 9.67
N PHE A 285 -5.06 6.38 8.41
CA PHE A 285 -3.75 6.59 7.79
C PHE A 285 -2.96 7.69 8.47
N ALA A 286 -3.59 8.82 8.82
CA ALA A 286 -2.92 9.87 9.56
C ALA A 286 -2.45 9.41 10.94
N ALA A 287 -3.24 8.57 11.62
CA ALA A 287 -2.85 7.97 12.89
C ALA A 287 -1.67 7.00 12.74
N MET A 288 -1.64 6.19 11.68
CA MET A 288 -0.53 5.26 11.39
C MET A 288 0.76 5.99 11.02
N ALA A 289 0.67 7.00 10.16
CA ALA A 289 1.82 7.73 9.62
C ALA A 289 2.30 8.87 10.54
N GLY A 290 1.51 9.22 11.57
CA GLY A 290 1.76 10.36 12.45
C GLY A 290 1.42 11.72 11.84
N ALA A 291 1.04 11.77 10.56
CA ALA A 291 0.60 12.95 9.84
C ALA A 291 -0.29 12.56 8.64
N PRO A 292 -1.14 13.48 8.13
CA PRO A 292 -1.98 13.20 6.96
C PRO A 292 -1.17 12.90 5.69
N ILE A 293 -1.57 11.85 4.96
CA ILE A 293 -1.01 11.49 3.66
C ILE A 293 -1.58 12.43 2.59
N LEU A 294 -0.76 13.37 2.11
CA LEU A 294 -1.21 14.44 1.20
C LEU A 294 -1.39 13.94 -0.24
N ALA A 295 -0.61 12.95 -0.67
CA ALA A 295 -0.76 12.36 -2.00
C ALA A 295 -2.17 11.76 -2.21
N GLY A 296 -2.70 11.93 -3.42
CA GLY A 296 -4.04 11.44 -3.78
C GLY A 296 -4.09 9.92 -3.79
N LYS A 297 -5.19 9.30 -3.32
CA LYS A 297 -5.28 7.84 -3.22
C LYS A 297 -5.16 7.08 -4.54
N LYS A 298 -5.37 7.77 -5.66
CA LYS A 298 -5.26 7.23 -7.04
C LYS A 298 -3.88 7.44 -7.68
N THR A 299 -2.96 8.15 -7.03
CA THR A 299 -1.58 8.30 -7.54
C THR A 299 -0.72 7.15 -7.04
N GLU A 300 0.34 6.82 -7.78
CA GLU A 300 1.29 5.78 -7.38
C GLU A 300 1.97 6.10 -6.04
N ASP A 301 2.39 7.35 -5.86
CA ASP A 301 2.94 7.85 -4.59
C ASP A 301 1.93 7.68 -3.45
N GLY A 302 0.66 8.05 -3.66
CA GLY A 302 -0.37 7.95 -2.63
C GLY A 302 -0.72 6.52 -2.28
N ARG A 303 -0.67 5.59 -3.24
CA ARG A 303 -0.82 4.15 -2.99
C ARG A 303 0.36 3.61 -2.20
N THR A 304 1.58 4.01 -2.58
CA THR A 304 2.82 3.59 -1.91
C THR A 304 2.87 4.08 -0.46
N GLU A 305 2.52 5.33 -0.20
CA GLU A 305 2.49 5.90 1.16
C GLU A 305 1.46 5.21 2.06
N ARG A 306 0.25 4.90 1.56
CA ARG A 306 -0.78 4.19 2.34
C ARG A 306 -0.38 2.75 2.65
N LEU A 307 0.22 2.04 1.69
CA LEU A 307 0.75 0.69 1.92
C LEU A 307 1.91 0.70 2.91
N ALA A 308 2.78 1.71 2.86
CA ALA A 308 3.86 1.90 3.82
C ALA A 308 3.31 2.19 5.23
N ALA A 309 2.24 2.99 5.34
CA ALA A 309 1.57 3.26 6.61
C ALA A 309 0.95 2.00 7.22
N LEU A 310 0.26 1.18 6.41
CA LEU A 310 -0.27 -0.13 6.85
C LEU A 310 0.87 -1.04 7.35
N ALA A 311 1.94 -1.16 6.55
CA ALA A 311 3.08 -1.99 6.91
C ALA A 311 3.72 -1.51 8.22
N ALA A 312 3.95 -0.20 8.38
CA ALA A 312 4.50 0.39 9.60
C ALA A 312 3.60 0.15 10.83
N ALA A 313 2.29 0.06 10.62
CA ALA A 313 1.30 -0.23 11.65
C ALA A 313 1.12 -1.73 11.95
N GLY A 314 2.00 -2.59 11.44
CA GLY A 314 1.98 -4.03 11.69
C GLY A 314 1.00 -4.80 10.81
N LEU A 315 0.46 -4.19 9.74
CA LEU A 315 -0.41 -4.84 8.76
C LEU A 315 0.34 -5.13 7.46
N PRO A 316 0.69 -6.40 7.19
CA PRO A 316 1.28 -6.80 5.93
C PRO A 316 0.35 -6.53 4.74
N ARG A 317 0.92 -6.49 3.54
CA ARG A 317 0.17 -6.32 2.29
C ARG A 317 -0.94 -7.39 2.19
N PRO A 318 -2.18 -7.01 1.84
CA PRO A 318 -3.30 -7.94 1.72
C PRO A 318 -3.07 -9.01 0.65
N SER A 319 -3.82 -10.11 0.73
CA SER A 319 -3.68 -11.27 -0.17
C SER A 319 -3.84 -10.93 -1.66
N VAL A 320 -4.68 -9.95 -1.95
CA VAL A 320 -4.98 -9.42 -3.29
C VAL A 320 -5.26 -7.93 -3.14
N LEU A 321 -4.96 -7.13 -4.16
CA LEU A 321 -5.29 -5.70 -4.16
C LEU A 321 -6.36 -5.34 -5.19
N GLU A 322 -6.52 -6.12 -6.24
CA GLU A 322 -7.41 -5.78 -7.34
C GLU A 322 -8.14 -7.05 -7.80
N GLY A 323 -9.39 -6.90 -8.21
CA GLY A 323 -10.20 -8.01 -8.69
C GLY A 323 -11.44 -7.53 -9.44
N GLN A 324 -12.35 -8.45 -9.73
CA GLN A 324 -13.59 -8.08 -10.41
C GLN A 324 -14.46 -7.20 -9.51
N GLY A 325 -14.60 -5.93 -9.88
CA GLY A 325 -15.49 -4.97 -9.24
C GLY A 325 -14.95 -4.28 -7.98
N TYR A 326 -13.65 -4.41 -7.69
CA TYR A 326 -12.96 -3.60 -6.66
C TYR A 326 -11.53 -3.27 -7.10
N ALA A 327 -11.09 -2.08 -6.72
CA ALA A 327 -9.77 -1.54 -7.02
C ALA A 327 -8.85 -1.56 -5.80
N ALA A 328 -7.56 -1.25 -6.03
CA ALA A 328 -6.55 -1.23 -4.99
C ALA A 328 -6.84 -0.23 -3.88
N ASP A 329 -7.41 0.93 -4.21
CA ASP A 329 -7.79 1.93 -3.21
C ASP A 329 -8.89 1.39 -2.30
N ASP A 330 -9.91 0.71 -2.83
CA ASP A 330 -10.99 0.12 -2.03
C ASP A 330 -10.44 -0.90 -0.99
N VAL A 331 -9.50 -1.76 -1.41
CA VAL A 331 -8.88 -2.75 -0.52
C VAL A 331 -7.98 -2.10 0.53
N ILE A 332 -7.21 -1.09 0.13
CA ILE A 332 -6.31 -0.36 1.03
C ILE A 332 -7.12 0.40 2.09
N ASP A 333 -8.21 1.05 1.69
CA ASP A 333 -9.13 1.74 2.58
C ASP A 333 -9.79 0.74 3.55
N ALA A 334 -10.28 -0.41 3.05
CA ALA A 334 -10.81 -1.49 3.90
C ALA A 334 -9.78 -2.03 4.92
N CYS A 335 -8.50 -2.14 4.55
CA CYS A 335 -7.43 -2.53 5.49
C CYS A 335 -7.21 -1.47 6.58
N ALA A 336 -7.25 -0.18 6.23
CA ALA A 336 -7.16 0.91 7.21
C ALA A 336 -8.36 0.93 8.17
N VAL A 337 -9.54 0.59 7.66
CA VAL A 337 -10.75 0.42 8.47
C VAL A 337 -10.61 -0.77 9.42
N ALA A 338 -10.09 -1.91 8.94
CA ALA A 338 -9.89 -3.12 9.73
C ALA A 338 -8.87 -2.91 10.85
N TRP A 339 -7.81 -2.14 10.59
CA TRP A 339 -6.82 -1.76 11.59
C TRP A 339 -7.44 -1.03 12.79
N THR A 340 -8.31 -0.06 12.53
CA THR A 340 -9.01 0.68 13.58
C THR A 340 -9.99 -0.23 14.33
N ALA A 341 -10.68 -1.14 13.62
CA ALA A 341 -11.54 -2.14 14.25
C ALA A 341 -10.76 -3.06 15.21
N ALA A 342 -9.56 -3.51 14.82
CA ALA A 342 -8.68 -4.32 15.67
C ALA A 342 -8.18 -3.52 16.88
N ARG A 343 -7.83 -2.24 16.72
CA ARG A 343 -7.45 -1.39 17.85
C ARG A 343 -8.59 -1.24 18.86
N HIS A 344 -9.82 -1.10 18.39
CA HIS A 344 -10.97 -1.00 19.27
C HIS A 344 -11.20 -2.28 20.12
N THR A 345 -10.81 -3.47 19.65
CA THR A 345 -10.91 -4.69 20.47
C THR A 345 -9.89 -4.74 21.60
N LEU A 346 -8.84 -3.92 21.57
CA LEU A 346 -7.80 -3.87 22.60
C LEU A 346 -8.07 -2.84 23.71
N GLY A 347 -9.06 -1.95 23.52
CA GLY A 347 -9.37 -0.82 24.41
C GLY A 347 -8.66 0.47 24.03
#